data_AF-A0A073KEQ3-F1
#
_entry.id   AF-A0A073KEQ3-F1
#
_cell.length_a   1.000
_cell.length_b   1.000
_cell.length_c   1.000
_cell.angle_alpha   90.00
_cell.angle_beta   90.00
_cell.angle_gamma   90.00
#
_symmetry.space_group_name_H-M   'P 1'
#
loop_
_entity.id
_entity.type
_entity.pdbx_description
1 polymer ?
#
loop_
_entity_poly.entity_id
_entity_poly.type
_entity_poly.pdbx_seq_one_letter_code
_entity_poly.pdbx_strand_id
1 'polypeptide(L)' 'MTKFYQLNIPKSYFYLSEDTAVLQGEQYGWHPHMSSRLGLFRLVTTQGDHMTMFHVKPAIVAKKLVEAGRD' A
#
# COMPACT_ATOMS: atom_id res chain seq x y z
N MET A 1 -14.50 9.90 -18.24
CA MET A 1 -13.55 9.18 -17.36
C MET A 1 -14.34 8.28 -16.43
N THR A 2 -14.21 6.96 -16.59
CA THR A 2 -14.72 5.98 -15.62
C THR A 2 -13.85 6.04 -14.37
N LYS A 3 -14.44 6.07 -13.17
CA LYS A 3 -13.66 6.21 -11.94
C LYS A 3 -13.03 4.84 -11.60
N PHE A 4 -11.74 4.81 -11.29
CA PHE A 4 -10.97 3.57 -11.06
C PHE A 4 -11.59 2.64 -10.00
N TYR A 5 -12.21 3.19 -8.95
CA TYR A 5 -12.90 2.42 -7.91
C TYR A 5 -14.17 1.70 -8.38
N GLN A 6 -14.70 2.02 -9.57
CA GLN A 6 -15.87 1.36 -10.15
C GLN A 6 -15.52 0.04 -10.84
N LEU A 7 -14.21 -0.26 -11.01
CA LEU A 7 -13.77 -1.53 -11.58
C LEU A 7 -14.00 -2.66 -10.58
N ASN A 8 -14.57 -3.78 -11.05
CA ASN A 8 -14.77 -5.00 -10.25
C ASN A 8 -13.48 -5.81 -10.03
N ILE A 9 -12.33 -5.32 -10.50
CA ILE A 9 -11.02 -5.95 -10.28
C ILE A 9 -10.65 -5.80 -8.80
N PRO A 10 -10.30 -6.88 -8.07
CA PRO A 10 -9.82 -6.78 -6.69
C PRO A 10 -8.60 -5.86 -6.57
N LYS A 11 -8.46 -5.18 -5.43
CA LYS A 11 -7.41 -4.17 -5.19
C LYS A 11 -6.72 -4.47 -3.87
N SER A 12 -5.42 -4.21 -3.83
CA SER A 12 -4.62 -4.28 -2.61
C SER A 12 -3.82 -3.00 -2.43
N TYR A 13 -3.56 -2.63 -1.18
CA TYR A 13 -2.67 -1.54 -0.82
C TYR A 13 -1.57 -2.10 0.09
N PHE A 14 -0.34 -2.14 -0.41
CA PHE A 14 0.82 -2.54 0.38
C PHE A 14 1.44 -1.28 1.01
N TYR A 15 1.45 -1.19 2.34
CA TYR A 15 1.89 -0.01 3.08
C TYR A 15 3.06 -0.32 4.01
N LEU A 16 4.10 0.51 3.93
CA LEU A 16 5.23 0.52 4.84
C LEU A 16 5.01 1.62 5.90
N SER A 17 4.91 1.24 7.17
CA SER A 17 4.35 2.13 8.21
C SER A 17 5.19 3.37 8.56
N GLU A 18 6.47 3.37 8.17
CA GLU A 18 7.42 4.46 8.43
C GLU A 18 7.73 5.23 7.13
N ASP A 19 6.97 4.98 6.06
CA ASP A 19 7.05 5.77 4.83
C ASP A 19 6.57 7.20 5.09
N THR A 20 7.51 8.14 4.98
CA THR A 20 7.29 9.58 5.12
C THR A 20 7.64 10.34 3.84
N ALA A 21 7.74 9.65 2.69
CA ALA A 21 7.95 10.31 1.38
C ALA A 21 6.82 11.31 1.06
N VAL A 22 5.62 11.05 1.61
CA VAL A 22 4.55 12.03 1.76
C VAL A 22 4.31 12.24 3.26
N LEU A 23 4.01 13.48 3.66
CA LEU A 23 3.68 13.80 5.04
C LEU A 23 2.55 12.90 5.55
N GLN A 24 2.80 12.24 6.68
CA GLN A 24 1.77 11.45 7.34
C GLN A 24 0.64 12.36 7.84
N GLY A 25 -0.59 11.86 7.84
CA GLY A 25 -1.76 12.58 8.30
C GLY A 25 -2.96 12.41 7.39
N GLU A 26 -4.12 12.84 7.89
CA GLU A 26 -5.42 12.61 7.27
C GLU A 26 -5.62 13.32 5.92
N GLN A 27 -4.81 14.34 5.62
CA GLN A 27 -4.94 15.13 4.40
C GLN A 27 -4.10 14.62 3.22
N TYR A 28 -3.00 13.90 3.47
CA TYR A 28 -2.02 13.59 2.42
C TYR A 28 -1.41 12.18 2.50
N GLY A 29 -1.43 11.53 3.67
CA GLY A 29 -0.68 10.30 3.90
C GLY A 29 -1.06 9.12 3.00
N TRP A 30 -0.12 8.19 2.80
CA TRP A 30 -0.36 6.97 2.02
C TRP A 30 -1.52 6.15 2.58
N HIS A 31 -1.53 5.93 3.89
CA HIS A 31 -2.60 5.25 4.60
C HIS A 31 -2.97 6.03 5.88
N PRO A 32 -4.27 6.26 6.17
CA PRO A 32 -5.43 5.81 5.40
C PRO A 32 -5.81 6.70 4.21
N HIS A 33 -5.32 7.94 4.12
CA HIS A 33 -5.83 8.94 3.17
C HIS A 33 -5.81 8.50 1.69
N MET A 34 -4.64 8.19 1.11
CA MET A 34 -4.58 7.76 -0.30
C MET A 34 -5.24 6.39 -0.51
N SER A 35 -5.01 5.43 0.38
CA SER A 35 -5.57 4.07 0.29
C SER A 35 -7.10 4.02 0.29
N SER A 36 -7.77 4.93 1.02
CA SER A 36 -9.25 4.98 1.12
C SER A 36 -9.94 5.21 -0.23
N ARG A 37 -9.24 5.82 -1.18
CA ARG A 37 -9.73 6.12 -2.53
C ARG A 37 -9.97 4.85 -3.39
N LEU A 38 -9.48 3.70 -2.94
CA LEU A 38 -9.67 2.41 -3.61
C LEU A 38 -11.05 1.77 -3.36
N GLY A 39 -11.82 2.26 -2.39
CA GLY A 39 -13.08 1.62 -1.98
C GLY A 39 -12.83 0.34 -1.19
N LEU A 40 -13.34 -0.80 -1.66
CA LEU A 40 -13.02 -2.10 -1.08
C LEU A 40 -11.64 -2.57 -1.56
N PHE A 41 -10.71 -2.78 -0.63
CA PHE A 41 -9.36 -3.27 -0.92
C PHE A 41 -8.80 -4.12 0.23
N ARG A 42 -7.77 -4.92 -0.06
CA ARG A 42 -6.98 -5.63 0.95
C ARG A 42 -5.82 -4.74 1.41
N LEU A 43 -5.74 -4.46 2.71
CA LEU A 43 -4.58 -3.80 3.29
C LEU A 43 -3.52 -4.85 3.69
N VAL A 44 -2.30 -4.69 3.19
CA VAL A 44 -1.13 -5.47 3.62
C VAL A 44 -0.10 -4.52 4.16
N THR A 45 0.41 -4.76 5.36
CA THR A 45 1.36 -3.85 6.01
C THR A 45 2.63 -4.56 6.46
N THR A 46 3.72 -3.79 6.54
CA THR A 46 4.93 -4.15 7.28
C THR A 46 5.66 -2.89 7.73
N GLN A 47 6.64 -3.03 8.62
CA GLN A 47 7.46 -1.92 9.10
C GLN A 47 8.52 -1.55 8.05
N GLY A 48 8.78 -0.26 7.88
CA GLY A 48 9.86 0.28 7.05
C GLY A 48 9.52 1.62 6.40
N ASP A 49 10.54 2.25 5.81
CA ASP A 49 10.41 3.48 5.04
C ASP A 49 10.20 3.22 3.53
N HIS A 50 10.15 4.28 2.74
CA HIS A 50 9.85 4.24 1.30
C HIS A 50 10.82 3.40 0.45
N MET A 51 12.10 3.30 0.82
CA MET A 51 13.15 2.78 -0.07
C MET A 51 14.04 1.72 0.59
N THR A 52 14.35 1.87 1.88
CA THR A 52 15.33 1.05 2.59
C THR A 52 14.94 -0.42 2.58
N MET A 53 13.68 -0.76 2.87
CA MET A 53 13.21 -2.16 2.97
C MET A 53 13.41 -2.96 1.68
N PHE A 54 13.27 -2.32 0.52
CA PHE A 54 13.48 -2.96 -0.78
C PHE A 54 14.95 -3.40 -0.97
N HIS A 55 15.89 -2.69 -0.35
CA HIS A 55 17.31 -3.03 -0.39
C HIS A 55 17.73 -3.97 0.75
N VAL A 56 17.38 -3.65 2.00
CA VAL A 56 17.90 -4.36 3.17
C VAL A 56 17.15 -5.65 3.50
N LYS A 57 15.86 -5.74 3.15
CA LYS A 57 15.00 -6.91 3.45
C LYS A 57 14.11 -7.30 2.25
N PRO A 58 14.66 -7.51 1.04
CA PRO A 58 13.89 -7.77 -0.17
C PRO A 58 13.02 -9.03 -0.07
N ALA A 59 13.46 -10.06 0.67
CA ALA A 59 12.68 -11.28 0.86
C ALA A 59 11.36 -11.04 1.62
N ILE A 60 11.35 -10.11 2.59
CA ILE A 60 10.13 -9.73 3.32
C ILE A 60 9.18 -8.99 2.39
N VAL A 61 9.72 -8.02 1.62
CA VAL A 61 8.95 -7.26 0.63
C VAL A 61 8.33 -8.21 -0.41
N ALA A 62 9.11 -9.14 -0.96
CA ALA A 62 8.62 -10.13 -1.92
C ALA A 62 7.48 -10.97 -1.34
N LYS A 63 7.63 -11.48 -0.11
CA LYS A 63 6.57 -12.22 0.58
C LYS A 63 5.30 -11.39 0.75
N LYS A 64 5.44 -10.11 1.10
CA LYS A 64 4.30 -9.20 1.29
C LYS A 64 3.61 -8.84 -0.02
N LEU A 65 4.37 -8.69 -1.11
CA LEU A 65 3.80 -8.50 -2.45
C LEU A 65 3.01 -9.73 -2.91
N VAL A 66 3.52 -10.94 -2.66
CA VAL A 66 2.77 -12.19 -2.91
C VAL A 66 1.50 -12.25 -2.05
N GLU A 67 1.59 -11.88 -0.77
CA GLU A 67 0.42 -11.80 0.13
C GLU A 67 -0.62 -10.77 -0.36
N ALA A 68 -0.16 -9.65 -0.92
CA ALA A 68 -1.04 -8.62 -1.48
C ALA A 68 -1.68 -9.07 -2.81
N GLY A 69 -0.97 -9.85 -3.63
CA GLY A 69 -1.39 -10.27 -4.96
C GLY A 69 -2.07 -11.65 -5.05
N ARG A 70 -2.07 -12.45 -3.98
CA ARG A 70 -2.78 -13.74 -3.98
C ARG A 70 -4.30 -13.56 -4.05
N ASP A 71 -4.98 -14.57 -4.57
CA ASP A 71 -6.41 -14.60 -4.94
C ASP A 71 -6.68 -13.95 -6.31
#